data_AF-A0A970JR54-F1
#
_entry.id   AF-A0A970JR54-F1
#
_cell.length_a   1.000
_cell.length_b   1.000
_cell.length_c   1.000
_cell.angle_alpha   90.00
_cell.angle_beta   90.00
_cell.angle_gamma   90.00
#
_symmetry.space_group_name_H-M   'P 1'
#
loop_
_entity.id
_entity.type
_entity.pdbx_description
1 polymer ?
#
loop_
_entity_poly.entity_id
_entity_poly.type
_entity_poly.pdbx_seq_one_letter_code
_entity_poly.pdbx_strand_id
1 'polypeptide(L)'
;GEGRYIPNITREVLDLLQKSPNEFKIKTFAVEGVKIEFFNQYRKFINLNDRNLITQDSFLETIKPFLAFYNNLNEYAKKTLNFDNPKTAKFRNVLAKATDPEKTFFEDLPNVLGFNKDSLATNKEFMAQYQELIKNVIRELRSCYPNLINKIEENVIDILGLYSSNFAEYKSEIESRFKRIKTNLLSNKQKSFLNRLLIPQSNKTLWYESICFVVFDKPLVSIKDSEVTLLIETLKHLFLILTKFIDISEIEIKTSNSEIYHFELVSSKGSLKPQSFILPENQKEKTAELEAKINQILTGDENLDICTLLRILKSKVNND
;
A
#
# COMPACT_ATOMS: atom_id res chain seq x y z
N GLY A 1 8.66 32.85 -9.77
CA GLY A 1 9.95 32.42 -9.21
C GLY A 1 9.77 31.10 -8.48
N GLU A 2 10.85 30.36 -8.22
CA GLU A 2 10.95 28.89 -7.98
C GLU A 2 10.94 28.00 -9.24
N GLY A 3 11.33 28.53 -10.41
CA GLY A 3 11.47 27.72 -11.63
C GLY A 3 10.16 27.13 -12.19
N ARG A 4 8.99 27.44 -11.63
CA ARG A 4 7.71 26.94 -12.12
C ARG A 4 7.21 27.75 -13.32
N TYR A 5 6.59 27.07 -14.27
CA TYR A 5 5.93 27.68 -15.42
C TYR A 5 4.74 28.56 -15.01
N ILE A 6 4.66 29.77 -15.57
CA ILE A 6 3.58 30.73 -15.31
C ILE A 6 2.77 30.88 -16.61
N PRO A 7 1.50 30.41 -16.66
CA PRO A 7 0.71 30.38 -17.89
C PRO A 7 0.18 31.76 -18.32
N ASN A 8 -0.12 32.63 -17.34
CA ASN A 8 -0.73 33.94 -17.55
C ASN A 8 0.09 35.01 -16.85
N ILE A 9 0.31 36.14 -17.52
CA ILE A 9 0.95 37.31 -16.94
C ILE A 9 -0.10 38.05 -16.12
N THR A 10 -0.09 37.89 -14.79
CA THR A 10 -0.91 38.69 -13.87
C THR A 10 -0.15 39.93 -13.42
N ARG A 11 -0.86 40.88 -12.78
CA ARG A 11 -0.24 42.08 -12.21
C ARG A 11 0.85 41.73 -11.19
N GLU A 12 0.63 40.73 -10.36
CA GLU A 12 1.66 40.29 -9.40
C GLU A 12 2.90 39.71 -10.11
N VAL A 13 2.71 39.01 -11.23
CA VAL A 13 3.81 38.47 -12.03
C VAL A 13 4.60 39.60 -12.70
N LEU A 14 3.92 40.66 -13.17
CA LEU A 14 4.58 41.85 -13.73
C LEU A 14 5.39 42.60 -12.67
N ASP A 15 4.83 42.78 -11.48
CA ASP A 15 5.52 43.44 -10.37
C ASP A 15 6.78 42.65 -9.94
N LEU A 16 6.70 41.31 -9.94
CA LEU A 16 7.85 40.44 -9.68
C LEU A 16 8.88 40.47 -10.81
N LEU A 17 8.44 40.50 -12.07
CA LEU A 17 9.32 40.58 -13.23
C LEU A 17 10.05 41.93 -13.30
N GLN A 18 9.39 43.02 -12.88
CA GLN A 18 10.01 44.34 -12.77
C GLN A 18 11.06 44.40 -11.65
N LYS A 19 10.81 43.75 -10.51
CA LYS A 19 11.73 43.73 -9.37
C LYS A 19 12.94 42.82 -9.60
N SER A 20 12.75 41.67 -10.24
CA SER A 20 13.81 40.65 -10.44
C SER A 20 13.79 40.07 -11.86
N PRO A 21 14.08 40.86 -12.91
CA PRO A 21 13.95 40.40 -14.30
C PRO A 21 14.86 39.21 -14.65
N ASN A 22 16.03 39.11 -14.01
CA ASN A 22 16.99 38.03 -14.22
C ASN A 22 16.49 36.66 -13.75
N GLU A 23 15.40 36.60 -12.97
CA GLU A 23 14.78 35.35 -12.50
C GLU A 23 13.73 34.79 -13.48
N PHE A 24 13.42 35.52 -14.56
CA PHE A 24 12.39 35.14 -15.53
C PHE A 24 13.00 34.91 -16.92
N LYS A 25 12.45 33.95 -17.66
CA LYS A 25 12.76 33.72 -19.08
C LYS A 25 11.46 33.68 -19.88
N ILE A 26 11.42 34.41 -20.99
CA ILE A 26 10.30 34.39 -21.94
C ILE A 26 10.67 33.42 -23.06
N LYS A 27 9.79 32.44 -23.34
CA LYS A 27 9.97 31.44 -24.39
C LYS A 27 8.86 31.60 -25.44
N THR A 28 9.24 31.65 -26.71
CA THR A 28 8.30 31.73 -27.85
C THR A 28 8.11 30.35 -28.48
N PHE A 29 6.89 30.05 -28.95
CA PHE A 29 6.56 28.78 -29.59
C PHE A 29 7.06 28.73 -31.04
N ALA A 30 7.98 27.81 -31.36
CA ALA A 30 8.28 27.43 -32.74
C ALA A 30 7.67 26.06 -33.03
N VAL A 31 6.64 26.03 -33.86
CA VAL A 31 5.86 24.82 -34.18
C VAL A 31 6.38 24.20 -35.49
N GLU A 32 7.11 23.09 -35.38
CA GLU A 32 7.47 22.23 -36.51
C GLU A 32 6.37 21.17 -36.73
N GLY A 33 6.16 20.72 -37.97
CA GLY A 33 5.07 19.78 -38.33
C GLY A 33 5.03 18.50 -37.48
N VAL A 34 6.19 17.97 -37.10
CA VAL A 34 6.37 16.82 -36.19
C VAL A 34 5.75 17.06 -34.81
N LYS A 35 5.78 18.30 -34.30
CA LYS A 35 5.20 18.65 -33.01
C LYS A 35 3.66 18.60 -33.03
N ILE A 36 3.02 18.86 -34.18
CA ILE A 36 1.55 18.93 -34.29
C ILE A 36 0.91 17.55 -34.16
N GLU A 37 1.44 16.55 -34.88
CA GLU A 37 0.90 15.18 -34.79
C GLU A 37 1.05 14.64 -33.37
N PHE A 38 2.21 14.85 -32.76
CA PHE A 38 2.48 14.43 -31.39
C PHE A 38 1.61 15.17 -30.36
N PHE A 39 1.39 16.47 -30.56
CA PHE A 39 0.50 17.28 -29.75
C PHE A 39 -0.95 16.79 -29.80
N ASN A 40 -1.45 16.46 -30.99
CA ASN A 40 -2.79 15.91 -31.15
C ASN A 40 -2.95 14.53 -30.49
N GLN A 41 -1.87 13.76 -30.31
CA GLN A 41 -1.94 12.52 -29.52
C GLN A 41 -2.25 12.79 -28.05
N TYR A 42 -1.61 13.78 -27.44
CA TYR A 42 -1.96 14.17 -26.07
C TYR A 42 -3.39 14.67 -25.99
N ARG A 43 -3.89 15.40 -26.99
CA ARG A 43 -5.29 15.85 -27.06
C ARG A 43 -6.25 14.66 -27.13
N LYS A 44 -6.00 13.68 -27.99
CA LYS A 44 -6.78 12.43 -28.05
C LYS A 44 -6.81 11.69 -26.72
N PHE A 45 -5.66 11.64 -26.03
CA PHE A 45 -5.57 10.99 -24.72
C PHE A 45 -6.52 11.59 -23.68
N ILE A 46 -6.70 12.91 -23.70
CA ILE A 46 -7.62 13.64 -22.80
C ILE A 46 -8.99 13.92 -23.44
N ASN A 47 -9.34 13.23 -24.52
CA ASN A 47 -10.59 13.38 -25.27
C ASN A 47 -10.86 14.81 -25.80
N LEU A 48 -9.81 15.51 -26.22
CA LEU A 48 -9.89 16.78 -26.94
C LEU A 48 -9.74 16.58 -28.45
N ASN A 49 -10.39 17.45 -29.22
CA ASN A 49 -10.31 17.46 -30.68
C ASN A 49 -8.91 17.83 -31.18
N ASP A 50 -8.52 17.25 -32.33
CA ASP A 50 -7.29 17.57 -33.05
C ASP A 50 -7.25 19.04 -33.46
N ARG A 51 -6.05 19.61 -33.53
CA ARG A 51 -5.80 20.96 -34.03
C ARG A 51 -4.72 20.95 -35.11
N ASN A 52 -4.88 21.82 -36.10
CA ASN A 52 -3.91 21.97 -37.20
C ASN A 52 -2.70 22.84 -36.81
N LEU A 53 -2.80 23.59 -35.71
CA LEU A 53 -1.75 24.47 -35.19
C LEU A 53 -1.74 24.40 -33.67
N ILE A 54 -0.54 24.48 -33.08
CA ILE A 54 -0.34 24.58 -31.63
C ILE A 54 -0.33 26.07 -31.27
N THR A 55 -1.44 26.57 -30.75
CA THR A 55 -1.49 27.88 -30.09
C THR A 55 -1.14 27.75 -28.61
N GLN A 56 -0.69 28.83 -27.97
CA GLN A 56 -0.44 28.85 -26.52
C GLN A 56 -1.65 28.35 -25.72
N ASP A 57 -2.85 28.79 -26.05
CA ASP A 57 -4.07 28.35 -25.37
C ASP A 57 -4.33 26.85 -25.56
N SER A 58 -4.24 26.36 -26.80
CA SER A 58 -4.43 24.94 -27.08
C SER A 58 -3.38 24.07 -26.37
N PHE A 59 -2.15 24.57 -26.28
CA PHE A 59 -1.06 23.89 -25.60
C PHE A 59 -1.33 23.76 -24.11
N LEU A 60 -1.75 24.87 -23.49
CA LEU A 60 -2.13 24.90 -22.08
C LEU A 60 -3.35 24.03 -21.78
N GLU A 61 -4.38 24.04 -22.62
CA GLU A 61 -5.52 23.12 -22.51
C GLU A 61 -5.08 21.66 -22.46
N THR A 62 -4.03 21.31 -23.21
CA THR A 62 -3.59 19.92 -23.37
C THR A 62 -2.75 19.45 -22.18
N ILE A 63 -1.93 20.33 -21.61
CA ILE A 63 -0.99 19.97 -20.53
C ILE A 63 -1.60 20.12 -19.14
N LYS A 64 -2.48 21.09 -18.93
CA LYS A 64 -3.12 21.34 -17.61
C LYS A 64 -3.65 20.06 -16.94
N PRO A 65 -4.33 19.13 -17.64
CA PRO A 65 -4.81 17.88 -17.03
C PRO A 65 -3.70 17.00 -16.46
N PHE A 66 -2.53 16.94 -17.09
CA PHE A 66 -1.39 16.13 -16.63
C PHE A 66 -0.72 16.75 -15.39
N LEU A 67 -0.57 18.08 -15.37
CA LEU A 67 -0.04 18.78 -14.20
C LEU A 67 -1.02 18.72 -13.02
N ALA A 68 -2.32 18.89 -13.28
CA ALA A 68 -3.36 18.73 -12.27
C ALA A 68 -3.39 17.30 -11.72
N PHE A 69 -3.24 16.29 -12.59
CA PHE A 69 -3.13 14.89 -12.19
C PHE A 69 -1.97 14.69 -11.22
N TYR A 70 -0.76 15.17 -11.55
CA TYR A 70 0.40 15.06 -10.66
C TYR A 70 0.17 15.78 -9.31
N ASN A 71 -0.38 16.99 -9.33
CA ASN A 71 -0.63 17.76 -8.13
C ASN A 71 -1.63 17.07 -7.18
N ASN A 72 -2.65 16.41 -7.76
CA ASN A 72 -3.68 15.66 -7.05
C ASN A 72 -3.22 14.26 -6.59
N LEU A 73 -2.01 13.81 -6.94
CA LEU A 73 -1.45 12.59 -6.38
C LEU A 73 -1.24 12.75 -4.87
N ASN A 74 -1.54 11.67 -4.15
CA ASN A 74 -1.28 11.61 -2.72
C ASN A 74 0.23 11.54 -2.44
N GLU A 75 0.63 11.83 -1.19
CA GLU A 75 2.04 11.90 -0.79
C GLU A 75 2.79 10.58 -1.01
N TYR A 76 2.12 9.44 -0.87
CA TYR A 76 2.69 8.12 -1.09
C TYR A 76 3.04 7.92 -2.56
N ALA A 77 2.09 8.17 -3.47
CA ALA A 77 2.28 8.09 -4.92
C ALA A 77 3.41 9.01 -5.41
N LYS A 78 3.58 10.17 -4.77
CA LYS A 78 4.65 11.12 -5.07
C LYS A 78 6.05 10.61 -4.70
N LYS A 79 6.17 9.68 -3.75
CA LYS A 79 7.46 9.25 -3.17
C LYS A 79 7.83 7.80 -3.45
N THR A 80 6.85 6.89 -3.54
CA THR A 80 7.07 5.45 -3.69
C THR A 80 7.91 5.12 -4.93
N LEU A 81 8.73 4.09 -4.84
CA LEU A 81 9.48 3.48 -5.94
C LEU A 81 8.97 2.07 -6.25
N ASN A 82 8.03 1.56 -5.46
CA ASN A 82 7.45 0.24 -5.60
C ASN A 82 6.35 0.23 -6.67
N PHE A 83 6.79 0.30 -7.92
CA PHE A 83 5.97 0.16 -9.12
C PHE A 83 6.37 -1.12 -9.86
N ASP A 84 5.38 -1.78 -10.47
CA ASP A 84 5.60 -2.93 -11.37
C ASP A 84 6.39 -2.47 -12.60
N ASN A 85 6.10 -1.26 -13.10
CA ASN A 85 6.83 -0.67 -14.21
C ASN A 85 7.83 0.39 -13.73
N PRO A 86 9.14 0.21 -13.93
CA PRO A 86 10.15 1.20 -13.53
C PRO A 86 10.02 2.54 -14.29
N LYS A 87 9.32 2.55 -15.43
CA LYS A 87 9.01 3.77 -16.18
C LYS A 87 8.02 4.68 -15.44
N THR A 88 7.20 4.14 -14.54
CA THR A 88 6.16 4.88 -13.80
C THR A 88 6.74 5.91 -12.85
N ALA A 89 7.74 5.52 -12.04
CA ALA A 89 8.47 6.46 -11.20
C ALA A 89 9.16 7.56 -12.02
N LYS A 90 9.75 7.19 -13.17
CA LYS A 90 10.44 8.15 -14.04
C LYS A 90 9.47 9.15 -14.66
N PHE A 91 8.32 8.69 -15.19
CA PHE A 91 7.26 9.54 -15.74
C PHE A 91 6.76 10.55 -14.70
N ARG A 92 6.48 10.08 -13.48
CA ARG A 92 6.10 10.95 -12.35
C ARG A 92 7.19 11.99 -12.06
N ASN A 93 8.46 11.59 -12.02
CA ASN A 93 9.56 12.49 -11.73
C ASN A 93 9.75 13.57 -12.82
N VAL A 94 9.45 13.25 -14.09
CA VAL A 94 9.44 14.24 -15.18
C VAL A 94 8.32 15.26 -14.96
N LEU A 95 7.10 14.81 -14.65
CA LEU A 95 5.99 15.71 -14.33
C LEU A 95 6.27 16.59 -13.09
N ALA A 96 6.96 16.04 -12.08
CA ALA A 96 7.38 16.78 -10.89
C ALA A 96 8.34 17.94 -11.19
N LYS A 97 9.18 17.78 -12.23
CA LYS A 97 10.21 18.74 -12.65
C LYS A 97 9.79 19.57 -13.86
N ALA A 98 8.51 19.57 -14.22
CA ALA A 98 7.96 20.21 -15.41
C ALA A 98 7.98 21.75 -15.33
N THR A 99 9.18 22.32 -15.41
CA THR A 99 9.46 23.77 -15.40
C THR A 99 9.27 24.39 -16.79
N ASP A 100 9.58 23.63 -17.84
CA ASP A 100 9.32 23.94 -19.25
C ASP A 100 8.37 22.87 -19.80
N PRO A 101 7.05 23.14 -19.88
CA PRO A 101 6.09 22.15 -20.33
C PRO A 101 6.29 21.70 -21.78
N GLU A 102 6.86 22.54 -22.66
CA GLU A 102 7.14 22.13 -24.03
C GLU A 102 8.22 21.05 -24.03
N LYS A 103 9.35 21.34 -23.38
CA LYS A 103 10.44 20.36 -23.27
C LYS A 103 9.98 19.09 -22.55
N THR A 104 9.23 19.26 -21.46
CA THR A 104 8.73 18.14 -20.65
C THR A 104 7.90 17.18 -21.51
N PHE A 105 6.94 17.69 -22.28
CA PHE A 105 5.99 16.87 -23.00
C PHE A 105 6.50 16.38 -24.35
N PHE A 106 7.30 17.17 -25.08
CA PHE A 106 7.80 16.79 -26.41
C PHE A 106 9.16 16.09 -26.40
N GLU A 107 9.93 16.20 -25.32
CA GLU A 107 11.27 15.60 -25.22
C GLU A 107 11.39 14.69 -24.01
N ASP A 108 11.22 15.21 -22.78
CA ASP A 108 11.57 14.47 -21.56
C ASP A 108 10.67 13.24 -21.33
N LEU A 109 9.35 13.37 -21.53
CA LEU A 109 8.39 12.27 -21.38
C LEU A 109 8.62 11.13 -22.40
N PRO A 110 8.70 11.40 -23.72
CA PRO A 110 9.06 10.38 -24.72
C PRO A 110 10.36 9.66 -24.37
N ASN A 111 11.42 10.42 -24.07
CA ASN A 111 12.74 9.88 -23.81
C ASN A 111 12.73 8.95 -22.59
N VAL A 112 12.05 9.34 -21.50
CA VAL A 112 11.93 8.51 -20.30
C VAL A 112 11.15 7.22 -20.54
N LEU A 113 10.15 7.27 -21.42
CA LEU A 113 9.38 6.10 -21.81
C LEU A 113 10.10 5.23 -22.86
N GLY A 114 11.25 5.67 -23.36
CA GLY A 114 12.12 4.94 -24.29
C GLY A 114 11.81 5.21 -25.77
N PHE A 115 11.19 6.34 -26.08
CA PHE A 115 10.83 6.73 -27.44
C PHE A 115 11.57 8.00 -27.86
N ASN A 116 11.93 8.08 -29.15
CA ASN A 116 12.40 9.31 -29.77
C ASN A 116 11.21 10.02 -30.46
N LYS A 117 11.14 11.35 -30.32
CA LYS A 117 10.15 12.21 -30.99
C LYS A 117 10.07 11.98 -32.50
N ASP A 118 11.20 11.73 -33.16
CA ASP A 118 11.26 11.56 -34.62
C ASP A 118 10.69 10.21 -35.05
N SER A 119 10.93 9.16 -34.26
CA SER A 119 10.40 7.82 -34.48
C SER A 119 8.89 7.77 -34.23
N LEU A 120 8.41 8.52 -33.23
CA LEU A 120 7.00 8.65 -32.91
C LEU A 120 6.24 9.35 -34.03
N ALA A 121 6.78 10.44 -34.59
CA ALA A 121 6.13 11.16 -35.69
C ALA A 121 5.96 10.32 -36.95
N THR A 122 6.88 9.40 -37.21
CA THR A 122 6.92 8.64 -38.46
C THR A 122 6.18 7.31 -38.37
N ASN A 123 6.10 6.70 -37.17
CA ASN A 123 5.56 5.35 -36.99
C ASN A 123 4.31 5.31 -36.10
N LYS A 124 3.17 4.98 -36.72
CA LYS A 124 1.86 4.84 -36.05
C LYS A 124 1.83 3.74 -34.98
N GLU A 125 2.62 2.68 -35.13
CA GLU A 125 2.69 1.58 -34.15
C GLU A 125 3.40 2.02 -32.87
N PHE A 126 4.55 2.70 -32.99
CA PHE A 126 5.23 3.28 -31.82
C PHE A 126 4.37 4.33 -31.11
N MET A 127 3.56 5.08 -31.86
CA MET A 127 2.59 6.00 -31.27
C MET A 127 1.52 5.28 -30.44
N ALA A 128 0.98 4.17 -30.94
CA ALA A 128 0.01 3.37 -30.19
C ALA A 128 0.62 2.82 -28.89
N GLN A 129 1.85 2.28 -28.97
CA GLN A 129 2.58 1.78 -27.80
C GLN A 129 2.86 2.89 -26.77
N TYR A 130 3.21 4.09 -27.23
CA TYR A 130 3.42 5.24 -26.35
C TYR A 130 2.15 5.63 -25.59
N GLN A 131 1.01 5.68 -26.28
CA GLN A 131 -0.28 5.95 -25.65
C GLN A 131 -0.64 4.90 -24.60
N GLU A 132 -0.47 3.62 -24.93
CA GLU A 132 -0.74 2.52 -24.02
C GLU A 132 0.15 2.61 -22.77
N LEU A 133 1.43 2.94 -22.94
CA LEU A 133 2.35 3.14 -21.82
C LEU A 133 1.93 4.31 -20.93
N ILE A 134 1.53 5.45 -21.48
CA ILE A 134 1.01 6.56 -20.67
C ILE A 134 -0.24 6.13 -19.89
N LYS A 135 -1.19 5.41 -20.54
CA LYS A 135 -2.40 4.89 -19.88
C LYS A 135 -2.03 3.98 -18.71
N ASN A 136 -1.09 3.05 -18.93
CA ASN A 136 -0.65 2.09 -17.93
C ASN A 136 0.03 2.79 -16.75
N VAL A 137 0.95 3.71 -17.01
CA VAL A 137 1.67 4.49 -15.98
C VAL A 137 0.70 5.33 -15.15
N ILE A 138 -0.27 6.01 -15.78
CA ILE A 138 -1.26 6.81 -15.06
C ILE A 138 -2.19 5.92 -14.22
N ARG A 139 -2.62 4.77 -14.76
CA ARG A 139 -3.42 3.79 -14.01
C ARG A 139 -2.65 3.30 -12.79
N GLU A 140 -1.39 2.94 -12.95
CA GLU A 140 -0.52 2.46 -11.88
C GLU A 140 -0.31 3.52 -10.79
N LEU A 141 -0.07 4.78 -11.16
CA LEU A 141 0.02 5.90 -10.21
C LEU A 141 -1.28 6.11 -9.42
N ARG A 142 -2.45 5.90 -10.03
CA ARG A 142 -3.75 5.98 -9.33
C ARG A 142 -3.97 4.79 -8.40
N SER A 143 -3.54 3.60 -8.80
CA SER A 143 -3.76 2.35 -8.06
C SER A 143 -2.72 2.09 -6.97
N CYS A 144 -1.56 2.76 -6.96
CA CYS A 144 -0.47 2.45 -6.02
C CYS A 144 -0.86 2.55 -4.54
N TYR A 145 -1.67 3.55 -4.15
CA TYR A 145 -2.11 3.70 -2.76
C TYR A 145 -3.21 2.70 -2.37
N PRO A 146 -4.26 2.48 -3.17
CA PRO A 146 -5.16 1.33 -2.97
C PRO A 146 -4.42 -0.01 -2.87
N ASN A 147 -3.41 -0.25 -3.71
CA ASN A 147 -2.62 -1.48 -3.69
C ASN A 147 -1.79 -1.62 -2.41
N LEU A 148 -1.24 -0.52 -1.87
CA LEU A 148 -0.58 -0.53 -0.56
C LEU A 148 -1.54 -1.01 0.53
N ILE A 149 -2.77 -0.48 0.55
CA ILE A 149 -3.78 -0.86 1.54
C ILE A 149 -4.15 -2.34 1.38
N ASN A 150 -4.38 -2.81 0.15
CA ASN A 150 -4.67 -4.22 -0.13
C ASN A 150 -3.53 -5.13 0.35
N LYS A 151 -2.27 -4.72 0.15
CA LYS A 151 -1.11 -5.47 0.66
C LYS A 151 -1.11 -5.57 2.18
N ILE A 152 -1.44 -4.49 2.89
CA ILE A 152 -1.57 -4.52 4.35
C ILE A 152 -2.73 -5.44 4.76
N GLU A 153 -3.86 -5.33 4.07
CA GLU A 153 -5.05 -6.16 4.30
C GLU A 153 -4.78 -7.65 4.15
N GLU A 154 -4.15 -8.06 3.06
CA GLU A 154 -3.77 -9.47 2.82
C GLU A 154 -2.89 -10.00 3.96
N ASN A 155 -1.93 -9.18 4.42
CA ASN A 155 -1.09 -9.57 5.56
C ASN A 155 -1.89 -9.66 6.86
N VAL A 156 -2.84 -8.76 7.12
CA VAL A 156 -3.68 -8.83 8.33
C VAL A 156 -4.58 -10.07 8.33
N ILE A 157 -5.19 -10.38 7.17
CA ILE A 157 -6.01 -11.58 7.00
C ILE A 157 -5.17 -12.84 7.25
N ASP A 158 -3.96 -12.92 6.70
CA ASP A 158 -3.04 -14.05 6.87
C ASP A 158 -2.56 -14.18 8.33
N ILE A 159 -2.15 -13.08 8.97
CA ILE A 159 -1.68 -13.06 10.36
C ILE A 159 -2.76 -13.57 11.34
N LEU A 160 -4.02 -13.20 11.09
CA LEU A 160 -5.14 -13.54 11.97
C LEU A 160 -5.88 -14.82 11.54
N GLY A 161 -5.61 -15.36 10.35
CA GLY A 161 -6.31 -16.51 9.79
C GLY A 161 -7.82 -16.27 9.61
N LEU A 162 -8.20 -15.10 9.08
CA LEU A 162 -9.61 -14.72 8.88
C LEU A 162 -10.21 -15.46 7.68
N TYR A 163 -11.51 -15.78 7.74
CA TYR A 163 -12.17 -16.60 6.70
C TYR A 163 -12.59 -15.81 5.48
N SER A 164 -12.90 -14.53 5.67
CA SER A 164 -13.45 -13.66 4.64
C SER A 164 -12.45 -12.61 4.22
N SER A 165 -12.40 -12.33 2.92
CA SER A 165 -11.71 -11.18 2.34
C SER A 165 -12.62 -9.94 2.25
N ASN A 166 -13.88 -10.02 2.70
CA ASN A 166 -14.80 -8.89 2.73
C ASN A 166 -14.59 -8.05 4.01
N PHE A 167 -14.33 -6.75 3.83
CA PHE A 167 -14.08 -5.81 4.93
C PHE A 167 -15.13 -5.83 6.03
N ALA A 168 -16.42 -5.90 5.69
CA ALA A 168 -17.47 -5.89 6.70
C ALA A 168 -17.47 -7.17 7.55
N GLU A 169 -17.20 -8.31 6.91
CA GLU A 169 -17.23 -9.63 7.54
C GLU A 169 -16.00 -9.85 8.42
N TYR A 170 -14.80 -9.66 7.89
CA TYR A 170 -13.58 -9.87 8.66
C TYR A 170 -13.40 -8.82 9.77
N LYS A 171 -13.93 -7.61 9.58
CA LYS A 171 -13.93 -6.61 10.64
C LYS A 171 -14.81 -7.04 11.82
N SER A 172 -15.99 -7.59 11.54
CA SER A 172 -16.87 -8.14 12.58
C SER A 172 -16.19 -9.30 13.32
N GLU A 173 -15.44 -10.13 12.60
CA GLU A 173 -14.62 -11.22 13.17
C GLU A 173 -13.53 -10.67 14.10
N ILE A 174 -12.76 -9.67 13.66
CA ILE A 174 -11.74 -8.97 14.47
C ILE A 174 -12.39 -8.36 15.72
N GLU A 175 -13.50 -7.62 15.56
CA GLU A 175 -14.21 -7.01 16.69
C GLU A 175 -14.66 -8.06 17.70
N SER A 176 -15.27 -9.15 17.24
CA SER A 176 -15.73 -10.24 18.10
C SER A 176 -14.57 -10.91 18.86
N ARG A 177 -13.41 -11.07 18.20
CA ARG A 177 -12.21 -11.69 18.77
C ARG A 177 -11.54 -10.81 19.84
N PHE A 178 -11.48 -9.49 19.63
CA PHE A 178 -10.71 -8.59 20.50
C PHE A 178 -11.55 -7.79 21.51
N LYS A 179 -12.88 -7.72 21.37
CA LYS A 179 -13.77 -6.92 22.24
C LYS A 179 -13.74 -7.31 23.72
N ARG A 180 -13.44 -8.57 24.03
CA ARG A 180 -13.43 -9.10 25.41
C ARG A 180 -12.08 -8.92 26.13
N ILE A 181 -11.06 -8.37 25.47
CA ILE A 181 -9.76 -8.15 26.11
C ILE A 181 -9.88 -7.13 27.24
N LYS A 182 -9.45 -7.53 28.44
CA LYS A 182 -9.38 -6.67 29.62
C LYS A 182 -8.31 -5.59 29.40
N THR A 183 -8.75 -4.37 29.09
CA THR A 183 -7.86 -3.24 28.80
C THR A 183 -6.86 -2.95 29.93
N ASN A 184 -7.19 -3.28 31.17
CA ASN A 184 -6.33 -3.07 32.35
C ASN A 184 -4.99 -3.85 32.28
N LEU A 185 -4.93 -4.93 31.49
CA LEU A 185 -3.71 -5.74 31.31
C LEU A 185 -2.80 -5.20 30.19
N LEU A 186 -3.29 -4.21 29.43
CA LEU A 186 -2.61 -3.68 28.25
C LEU A 186 -1.79 -2.42 28.57
N SER A 187 -0.65 -2.28 27.91
CA SER A 187 0.09 -1.01 27.84
C SER A 187 -0.71 0.06 27.09
N ASN A 188 -0.35 1.33 27.27
CA ASN A 188 -1.02 2.44 26.59
C ASN A 188 -1.03 2.29 25.06
N LYS A 189 0.07 1.80 24.46
CA LYS A 189 0.15 1.58 23.01
C LYS A 189 -0.80 0.46 22.54
N GLN A 190 -0.89 -0.64 23.30
CA GLN A 190 -1.80 -1.75 23.01
C GLN A 190 -3.27 -1.34 23.20
N LYS A 191 -3.58 -0.51 24.22
CA LYS A 191 -4.92 0.06 24.41
C LYS A 191 -5.32 0.92 23.23
N SER A 192 -4.46 1.83 22.78
CA SER A 192 -4.71 2.66 21.59
C SER A 192 -4.94 1.82 20.34
N PHE A 193 -4.14 0.75 20.16
CA PHE A 193 -4.27 -0.15 19.03
C PHE A 193 -5.59 -0.93 19.07
N LEU A 194 -5.92 -1.54 20.22
CA LEU A 194 -7.18 -2.24 20.44
C LEU A 194 -8.38 -1.32 20.21
N ASN A 195 -8.37 -0.13 20.80
CA ASN A 195 -9.45 0.85 20.62
C ASN A 195 -9.68 1.13 19.14
N ARG A 196 -8.61 1.25 18.34
CA ARG A 196 -8.72 1.54 16.91
C ARG A 196 -9.17 0.36 16.06
N LEU A 197 -8.82 -0.86 16.44
CA LEU A 197 -9.41 -2.06 15.84
C LEU A 197 -10.94 -2.09 16.03
N LEU A 198 -11.41 -1.70 17.23
CA LEU A 198 -12.83 -1.71 17.61
C LEU A 198 -13.62 -0.45 17.19
N ILE A 199 -13.00 0.51 16.49
CA ILE A 199 -13.71 1.71 16.04
C ILE A 199 -14.76 1.32 14.98
N PRO A 200 -16.03 1.75 15.12
CA PRO A 200 -17.02 1.61 14.07
C PRO A 200 -16.58 2.46 12.87
N GLN A 201 -16.19 1.80 11.79
CA GLN A 201 -15.70 2.45 10.57
C GLN A 201 -16.06 1.56 9.39
N SER A 202 -16.85 2.09 8.46
CA SER A 202 -17.30 1.38 7.26
C SER A 202 -16.31 1.52 6.10
N ASN A 203 -15.45 2.54 6.13
CA ASN A 203 -14.45 2.76 5.08
C ASN A 203 -13.14 2.03 5.41
N LYS A 204 -12.80 1.05 4.57
CA LYS A 204 -11.55 0.27 4.64
C LYS A 204 -10.29 1.14 4.72
N THR A 205 -10.18 2.14 3.84
CA THR A 205 -9.01 3.03 3.78
C THR A 205 -8.83 3.80 5.08
N LEU A 206 -9.89 4.43 5.56
CA LEU A 206 -9.84 5.20 6.81
C LEU A 206 -9.53 4.32 8.03
N TRP A 207 -9.98 3.07 8.01
CA TRP A 207 -9.68 2.11 9.08
C TRP A 207 -8.19 1.77 9.13
N TYR A 208 -7.59 1.38 8.00
CA TYR A 208 -6.14 1.11 7.93
C TYR A 208 -5.28 2.36 8.19
N GLU A 209 -5.71 3.53 7.73
CA GLU A 209 -5.05 4.80 8.06
C GLU A 209 -5.01 5.07 9.56
N SER A 210 -6.13 4.81 10.25
CA SER A 210 -6.21 4.98 11.70
C SER A 210 -5.30 4.00 12.46
N ILE A 211 -5.19 2.76 11.98
CA ILE A 211 -4.32 1.75 12.54
C ILE A 211 -2.85 2.14 12.35
N CYS A 212 -2.47 2.53 11.13
CA CYS A 212 -1.11 2.99 10.84
C CYS A 212 -0.71 4.17 11.72
N PHE A 213 -1.63 5.12 11.93
CA PHE A 213 -1.37 6.28 12.78
C PHE A 213 -1.05 5.87 14.22
N VAL A 214 -1.69 4.85 14.78
CA VAL A 214 -1.39 4.36 16.15
C VAL A 214 -0.04 3.65 16.22
N VAL A 215 0.36 2.98 15.13
CA VAL A 215 1.60 2.20 15.10
C VAL A 215 2.82 3.11 14.98
N PHE A 216 2.75 4.13 14.11
CA PHE A 216 3.87 4.98 13.72
C PHE A 216 3.72 6.49 14.01
N ASP A 217 2.59 6.93 14.58
CA ASP A 217 2.27 8.35 14.81
C ASP A 217 2.38 9.19 13.52
N LYS A 218 2.11 8.55 12.38
CA LYS A 218 2.18 9.14 11.04
C LYS A 218 1.03 8.63 10.16
N PRO A 219 0.51 9.46 9.24
CA PRO A 219 -0.54 9.03 8.34
C PRO A 219 0.00 8.02 7.32
N LEU A 220 -0.80 7.01 6.97
CA LEU A 220 -0.42 5.94 6.04
C LEU A 220 0.06 6.50 4.69
N VAL A 221 -0.55 7.60 4.23
CA VAL A 221 -0.17 8.27 2.98
C VAL A 221 1.25 8.86 2.98
N SER A 222 1.90 8.99 4.15
CA SER A 222 3.23 9.58 4.26
C SER A 222 4.36 8.57 4.42
N ILE A 223 4.05 7.28 4.53
CA ILE A 223 5.05 6.25 4.78
C ILE A 223 5.93 6.01 3.55
N LYS A 224 7.16 5.59 3.79
CA LYS A 224 8.12 5.17 2.75
C LYS A 224 8.00 3.67 2.50
N ASP A 225 8.47 3.21 1.35
CA ASP A 225 8.48 1.79 0.98
C ASP A 225 9.19 0.91 2.02
N SER A 226 10.29 1.40 2.60
CA SER A 226 11.01 0.70 3.69
C SER A 226 10.21 0.60 4.98
N GLU A 227 9.34 1.59 5.26
CA GLU A 227 8.48 1.62 6.44
C GLU A 227 7.27 0.70 6.26
N VAL A 228 6.87 0.34 5.03
CA VAL A 228 5.78 -0.61 4.77
C VAL A 228 6.08 -1.98 5.38
N THR A 229 7.29 -2.50 5.17
CA THR A 229 7.71 -3.79 5.75
C THR A 229 7.70 -3.74 7.27
N LEU A 230 8.25 -2.66 7.85
CA LEU A 230 8.25 -2.44 9.29
C LEU A 230 6.82 -2.34 9.86
N LEU A 231 5.90 -1.73 9.12
CA LEU A 231 4.49 -1.63 9.51
C LEU A 231 3.88 -3.02 9.65
N ILE A 232 4.07 -3.86 8.63
CA ILE A 232 3.54 -5.23 8.59
C ILE A 232 4.09 -6.07 9.75
N GLU A 233 5.40 -6.02 9.99
CA GLU A 233 6.03 -6.73 11.10
C GLU A 233 5.52 -6.24 12.47
N THR A 234 5.38 -4.92 12.62
CA THR A 234 4.87 -4.33 13.86
C THR A 234 3.40 -4.70 14.09
N LEU A 235 2.58 -4.70 13.03
CA LEU A 235 1.20 -5.17 13.09
C LEU A 235 1.14 -6.63 13.52
N LYS A 236 1.94 -7.49 12.90
CA LYS A 236 2.06 -8.91 13.27
C LYS A 236 2.36 -9.07 14.75
N HIS A 237 3.37 -8.37 15.24
CA HIS A 237 3.76 -8.41 16.64
C HIS A 237 2.64 -7.92 17.57
N LEU A 238 1.95 -6.82 17.22
CA LEU A 238 0.84 -6.30 18.02
C LEU A 238 -0.36 -7.24 18.06
N PHE A 239 -0.72 -7.85 16.92
CA PHE A 239 -1.77 -8.87 16.87
C PHE A 239 -1.40 -10.08 17.72
N LEU A 240 -0.18 -10.61 17.59
CA LEU A 240 0.30 -11.74 18.39
C LEU A 240 0.35 -11.43 19.90
N ILE A 241 0.59 -10.17 20.28
CA ILE A 241 0.51 -9.80 21.69
C ILE A 241 -0.94 -9.74 22.14
N LEU A 242 -1.82 -9.10 21.38
CA LEU A 242 -3.23 -9.01 21.76
C LEU A 242 -3.86 -10.40 21.87
N THR A 243 -3.51 -11.35 21.00
CA THR A 243 -4.01 -12.72 21.09
C THR A 243 -3.62 -13.45 22.38
N LYS A 244 -2.48 -13.10 23.01
CA LYS A 244 -2.08 -13.64 24.33
C LYS A 244 -3.00 -13.19 25.46
N PHE A 245 -3.71 -12.08 25.30
CA PHE A 245 -4.63 -11.53 26.30
C PHE A 245 -6.09 -11.92 26.04
N ILE A 246 -6.35 -12.75 25.03
CA ILE A 246 -7.68 -13.29 24.80
C ILE A 246 -7.90 -14.44 25.78
N ASP A 247 -8.89 -14.29 26.66
CA ASP A 247 -9.33 -15.37 27.53
C ASP A 247 -10.18 -16.35 26.69
N ILE A 248 -9.61 -17.52 26.36
CA ILE A 248 -10.26 -18.50 25.48
C ILE A 248 -11.55 -19.03 26.09
N SER A 249 -11.66 -19.05 27.42
CA SER A 249 -12.87 -19.48 28.12
C SER A 249 -14.08 -18.60 27.83
N GLU A 250 -13.85 -17.35 27.39
CA GLU A 250 -14.88 -16.38 27.05
C GLU A 250 -15.06 -16.20 25.53
N ILE A 251 -14.36 -16.94 24.65
CA ILE A 251 -14.64 -16.88 23.21
C ILE A 251 -15.91 -17.70 22.94
N GLU A 252 -16.98 -17.05 22.48
CA GLU A 252 -18.14 -17.79 21.96
C GLU A 252 -17.67 -18.65 20.78
N ILE A 253 -17.80 -19.98 20.91
CA ILE A 253 -17.56 -21.00 19.88
C ILE A 253 -18.64 -20.88 18.78
N LYS A 254 -18.81 -19.69 18.21
CA LYS A 254 -19.85 -19.42 17.21
C LYS A 254 -19.32 -19.01 15.85
N THR A 255 -18.00 -18.82 15.66
CA THR A 255 -17.53 -18.33 14.35
C THR A 255 -16.03 -18.56 14.07
N SER A 256 -15.46 -19.71 14.46
CA SER A 256 -14.08 -20.01 14.09
C SER A 256 -13.94 -21.49 13.77
N ASN A 257 -13.70 -21.83 12.50
CA ASN A 257 -13.18 -23.14 12.10
C ASN A 257 -11.69 -23.31 12.49
N SER A 258 -11.04 -22.29 13.05
CA SER A 258 -9.64 -22.30 13.47
C SER A 258 -9.56 -22.72 14.93
N GLU A 259 -8.70 -23.68 15.19
CA GLU A 259 -8.47 -24.19 16.53
C GLU A 259 -7.40 -23.33 17.21
N ILE A 260 -7.77 -22.70 18.31
CA ILE A 260 -6.85 -21.92 19.14
C ILE A 260 -6.50 -22.77 20.36
N TYR A 261 -5.23 -23.13 20.50
CA TYR A 261 -4.73 -23.87 21.64
C TYR A 261 -4.12 -22.89 22.65
N HIS A 262 -4.69 -22.83 23.86
CA HIS A 262 -4.07 -22.19 25.03
C HIS A 262 -3.81 -23.24 26.08
N PHE A 263 -2.55 -23.40 26.46
CA PHE A 263 -2.17 -24.29 27.55
C PHE A 263 -1.21 -23.58 28.50
N GLU A 264 -1.45 -23.79 29.79
CA GLU A 264 -0.52 -23.41 30.85
C GLU A 264 0.12 -24.69 31.38
N LEU A 265 1.44 -24.83 31.18
CA LEU A 265 2.17 -26.03 31.60
C LEU A 265 2.87 -25.75 32.92
N VAL A 266 2.22 -26.16 34.01
CA VAL A 266 2.75 -26.07 35.37
C VAL A 266 3.37 -27.41 35.74
N SER A 267 4.68 -27.43 35.96
CA SER A 267 5.41 -28.62 36.43
C SER A 267 5.96 -28.35 37.83
N SER A 268 6.11 -29.40 38.64
CA SER A 268 6.82 -29.32 39.93
C SER A 268 8.27 -28.82 39.82
N LYS A 269 8.82 -28.73 38.60
CA LYS A 269 10.16 -28.19 38.28
C LYS A 269 10.14 -26.77 37.69
N GLY A 270 9.02 -26.05 37.77
CA GLY A 270 8.86 -24.67 37.29
C GLY A 270 7.66 -24.50 36.35
N SER A 271 7.14 -23.26 36.30
CA SER A 271 6.06 -22.86 35.40
C SER A 271 6.59 -22.35 34.06
N LEU A 272 5.97 -22.80 32.97
CA LEU A 272 6.14 -22.18 31.65
C LEU A 272 5.14 -21.01 31.54
N LYS A 273 5.59 -19.88 30.98
CA LYS A 273 4.68 -18.76 30.71
C LYS A 273 3.58 -19.22 29.74
N PRO A 274 2.34 -18.73 29.88
CA PRO A 274 1.27 -19.06 28.96
C PRO A 274 1.67 -18.71 27.53
N GLN A 275 1.56 -19.67 26.62
CA GLN A 275 1.81 -19.48 25.19
C GLN A 275 0.61 -20.00 24.41
N SER A 276 0.18 -19.22 23.42
CA SER A 276 -0.90 -19.60 22.52
C SER A 276 -0.31 -19.85 21.13
N PHE A 277 -0.66 -21.00 20.55
CA PHE A 277 -0.28 -21.36 19.19
C PHE A 277 -1.53 -21.36 18.31
N ILE A 278 -1.41 -20.81 17.11
CA ILE A 278 -2.49 -20.79 16.11
C ILE A 278 -2.16 -21.87 15.09
N LEU A 279 -3.09 -22.78 14.84
CA LEU A 279 -3.01 -23.72 13.72
C LEU A 279 -3.72 -23.11 12.49
N PRO A 280 -3.00 -22.71 11.44
CA PRO A 280 -3.62 -22.16 10.24
C PRO A 280 -4.33 -23.25 9.42
N GLU A 281 -5.43 -22.91 8.74
CA GLU A 281 -6.23 -23.84 7.93
C GLU A 281 -5.40 -24.59 6.87
N ASN A 282 -4.46 -23.90 6.21
CA ASN A 282 -3.59 -24.47 5.18
C ASN A 282 -2.60 -25.54 5.71
N GLN A 283 -2.52 -25.73 7.02
CA GLN A 283 -1.68 -26.73 7.67
C GLN A 283 -2.49 -27.83 8.37
N LYS A 284 -3.83 -27.80 8.31
CA LYS A 284 -4.67 -28.82 8.95
C LYS A 284 -4.46 -30.23 8.41
N GLU A 285 -4.39 -30.39 7.08
CA GLU A 285 -4.17 -31.71 6.47
C GLU A 285 -2.81 -32.30 6.89
N LYS A 286 -1.75 -31.47 6.88
CA LYS A 286 -0.42 -31.86 7.36
C LYS A 286 -0.41 -32.20 8.84
N THR A 287 -1.21 -31.50 9.63
CA THR A 287 -1.33 -31.75 11.08
C THR A 287 -2.05 -33.06 11.33
N ALA A 288 -3.13 -33.36 10.59
CA ALA A 288 -3.86 -34.63 10.68
C ALA A 288 -2.98 -35.83 10.31
N GLU A 289 -2.15 -35.71 9.26
CA GLU A 289 -1.17 -36.76 8.91
C GLU A 289 -0.12 -36.98 10.00
N LEU A 290 0.33 -35.91 10.65
CA LEU A 290 1.34 -35.95 11.70
C LEU A 290 0.75 -36.52 13.00
N GLU A 291 -0.47 -36.16 13.32
CA GLU A 291 -1.25 -36.71 14.44
C GLU A 291 -1.47 -38.22 14.28
N ALA A 292 -1.86 -38.67 13.09
CA ALA A 292 -2.01 -40.10 12.79
C ALA A 292 -0.71 -40.88 13.00
N LYS A 293 0.43 -40.32 12.58
CA LYS A 293 1.76 -40.94 12.80
C LYS A 293 2.15 -40.97 14.27
N ILE A 294 1.85 -39.90 15.03
CA ILE A 294 2.13 -39.85 16.46
C ILE A 294 1.27 -40.88 17.19
N ASN A 295 -0.04 -40.94 16.91
CA ASN A 295 -0.95 -41.89 17.53
C ASN A 295 -0.60 -43.36 17.25
N GLN A 296 0.09 -43.68 16.15
CA GLN A 296 0.63 -45.02 15.88
C GLN A 296 1.86 -45.38 16.75
N ILE A 297 2.61 -44.39 17.24
CA ILE A 297 3.81 -44.58 18.07
C ILE A 297 3.44 -44.61 19.56
N LEU A 298 2.33 -43.98 19.94
CA LEU A 298 1.83 -43.96 21.31
C LEU A 298 1.46 -45.38 21.78
N THR A 299 1.63 -45.60 23.07
CA THR A 299 1.63 -46.94 23.67
C THR A 299 0.24 -47.42 24.07
N GLY A 300 -0.77 -46.53 24.06
CA GLY A 300 -2.14 -46.81 24.47
C GLY A 300 -2.37 -46.66 25.97
N ASP A 301 -1.33 -46.33 26.75
CA ASP A 301 -1.43 -45.93 28.15
C ASP A 301 -1.66 -44.42 28.21
N GLU A 302 -2.90 -44.01 28.51
CA GLU A 302 -3.31 -42.60 28.53
C GLU A 302 -2.37 -41.72 29.35
N ASN A 303 -1.90 -42.19 30.52
CA ASN A 303 -1.08 -41.36 31.39
C ASN A 303 0.36 -41.26 30.88
N LEU A 304 0.93 -42.37 30.40
CA LEU A 304 2.28 -42.40 29.84
C LEU A 304 2.37 -41.60 28.54
N ASP A 305 1.35 -41.72 27.69
CA ASP A 305 1.26 -41.03 26.41
C ASP A 305 1.10 -39.51 26.62
N ILE A 306 0.19 -39.09 27.51
CA ILE A 306 0.02 -37.68 27.87
C ILE A 306 1.30 -37.11 28.50
N CYS A 307 1.93 -37.81 29.44
CA CYS A 307 3.19 -37.36 30.05
C CYS A 307 4.33 -37.24 29.03
N THR A 308 4.38 -38.14 28.05
CA THR A 308 5.40 -38.13 26.99
C THR A 308 5.17 -36.95 26.03
N LEU A 309 3.93 -36.72 25.61
CA LEU A 309 3.55 -35.58 24.77
C LEU A 309 3.84 -34.25 25.47
N LEU A 310 3.51 -34.13 26.76
CA LEU A 310 3.83 -32.94 27.56
C LEU A 310 5.34 -32.71 27.69
N ARG A 311 6.15 -33.78 27.77
CA ARG A 311 7.62 -33.67 27.80
C ARG A 311 8.20 -33.23 26.46
N ILE A 312 7.65 -33.73 25.35
CA ILE A 312 8.02 -33.31 23.99
C ILE A 312 7.64 -31.83 23.77
N LEU A 313 6.42 -31.45 24.13
CA LEU A 313 5.95 -30.06 24.09
C LEU A 313 6.85 -29.13 24.91
N LYS A 314 7.17 -29.50 26.16
CA LYS A 314 8.10 -28.74 27.00
C LYS A 314 9.47 -28.56 26.34
N SER A 315 10.00 -29.58 25.67
CA SER A 315 11.30 -29.48 24.99
C SER A 315 11.26 -28.55 23.76
N LYS A 316 10.14 -28.53 23.02
CA LYS A 316 9.98 -27.64 21.87
C LYS A 316 9.75 -26.19 22.27
N VAL A 317 9.04 -25.95 23.38
CA VAL A 317 8.76 -24.60 23.90
C VAL A 317 9.99 -23.95 24.57
N ASN A 318 10.92 -24.76 25.10
CA ASN A 318 12.16 -24.26 25.75
C ASN A 318 13.35 -24.07 24.80
N ASN A 319 13.22 -24.43 23.52
CA ASN A 319 14.30 -24.32 22.52
C ASN A 319 14.25 -23.00 21.71
N ASP A 320 13.40 -22.05 22.12
CA ASP A 320 13.39 -20.64 21.68
C ASP A 320 13.95 -19.74 22.79
#